data_AF-A0A2V4UQ31-F1
#
_entry.id   AF-A0A2V4UQ31-F1
#
_cell.length_a   1.000
_cell.length_b   1.000
_cell.length_c   1.000
_cell.angle_alpha   90.00
_cell.angle_beta   90.00
_cell.angle_gamma   90.00
#
_symmetry.space_group_name_H-M   'P 1'
#
loop_
_entity.id
_entity.type
_entity.pdbx_description
1 polymer ?
#
loop_
_entity_poly.entity_id
_entity_poly.type
_entity_poly.pdbx_seq_one_letter_code
_entity_poly.pdbx_strand_id
1 'polypeptide(L)' 'MADLIVVRHPLDSAAGTDWHIQFLDLISPLSATRSVLEEFRDSAPSDETAAYVQAFIDVRTEIAAVTGIPF' A
#
# COMPACT_ATOMS: atom_id res chain seq x y z
N MET A 1 11.27 28.40 -14.28
CA MET A 1 10.71 27.80 -13.05
C MET A 1 10.33 26.39 -13.42
N ALA A 2 10.80 25.38 -12.68
CA ALA A 2 10.36 24.01 -12.92
C ALA A 2 8.94 23.88 -12.36
N ASP A 3 7.97 23.55 -13.21
CA ASP A 3 6.63 23.20 -12.75
C ASP A 3 6.75 21.96 -11.88
N LEU A 4 6.44 22.11 -10.60
CA LEU A 4 6.35 20.98 -9.69
C LEU A 4 5.11 20.19 -10.12
N ILE A 5 5.31 19.07 -10.82
CA ILE A 5 4.22 18.14 -11.11
C ILE A 5 3.76 17.60 -9.77
N VAL A 6 2.63 18.10 -9.27
CA VAL A 6 1.96 17.52 -8.11
C VAL A 6 1.32 16.22 -8.59
N VAL A 7 2.06 15.13 -8.42
CA VAL A 7 1.53 13.79 -8.61
C VAL A 7 0.55 13.52 -7.47
N ARG A 8 -0.71 13.30 -7.81
CA ARG A 8 -1.75 12.94 -6.85
C ARG A 8 -1.35 11.62 -6.17
N HIS A 9 -1.49 11.54 -4.85
CA HIS A 9 -1.14 10.31 -4.14
C HIS A 9 -2.17 9.23 -4.49
N PRO A 10 -1.77 7.97 -4.77
CA PRO A 10 -2.71 6.91 -5.16
C PRO A 10 -3.84 6.65 -4.15
N LEU A 11 -3.60 7.00 -2.89
CA LEU A 11 -4.61 6.87 -1.82
C LEU A 11 -5.54 8.08 -1.69
N ASP A 12 -5.34 9.16 -2.45
CA ASP A 12 -6.20 10.34 -2.40
C ASP A 12 -7.65 10.03 -2.79
N SER A 13 -7.89 8.96 -3.57
CA SER A 13 -9.24 8.50 -3.89
C SER A 13 -9.97 7.88 -2.69
N ALA A 14 -9.23 7.37 -1.70
CA ALA A 14 -9.77 6.80 -0.48
C ALA A 14 -9.76 7.78 0.71
N ALA A 15 -9.28 9.01 0.51
CA ALA A 15 -9.16 10.01 1.56
C ALA A 15 -10.49 10.20 2.33
N GLY A 16 -10.41 10.12 3.67
CA GLY A 16 -11.57 10.25 4.56
C GLY A 16 -12.44 9.01 4.71
N THR A 17 -12.10 7.89 4.06
CA THR A 17 -12.77 6.59 4.30
C THR A 17 -12.15 5.85 5.49
N ASP A 18 -12.94 5.01 6.15
CA ASP A 18 -12.43 4.13 7.22
C ASP A 18 -11.31 3.21 6.72
N TRP A 19 -11.40 2.75 5.46
CA TRP A 19 -10.37 1.94 4.82
C TRP A 19 -9.02 2.68 4.79
N HIS A 20 -9.02 3.95 4.39
CA HIS A 20 -7.81 4.75 4.28
C HIS A 20 -7.16 5.04 5.63
N ILE A 21 -7.98 5.32 6.65
CA ILE A 21 -7.52 5.52 8.03
C ILE A 21 -6.89 4.23 8.55
N GLN A 22 -7.54 3.07 8.35
CA GLN A 22 -6.99 1.79 8.80
C GLN A 22 -5.67 1.46 8.09
N PHE A 23 -5.59 1.68 6.77
CA PHE A 23 -4.39 1.36 5.99
C PHE A 23 -3.19 2.26 6.32
N LEU A 24 -3.39 3.56 6.57
CA LEU A 24 -2.28 4.49 6.85
C LEU A 24 -1.90 4.58 8.33
N ASP A 25 -2.89 4.58 9.23
CA ASP A 25 -2.65 4.91 10.64
C ASP A 25 -2.50 3.67 11.53
N LEU A 26 -3.08 2.55 11.14
CA LEU A 26 -3.13 1.34 11.98
C LEU A 26 -2.25 0.20 11.45
N ILE A 27 -1.92 0.21 10.17
CA ILE A 27 -1.13 -0.84 9.53
C ILE A 27 0.09 -0.21 8.89
N SER A 28 1.27 -0.48 9.44
CA SER A 28 2.51 -0.18 8.73
C SER A 28 2.69 -1.21 7.61
N PRO A 29 2.61 -0.84 6.31
CA PRO A 29 2.65 -1.81 5.21
C PRO A 29 3.98 -2.57 5.13
N LEU A 30 5.04 -1.96 5.66
CA LEU A 30 6.37 -2.58 5.72
C LEU A 30 6.52 -3.60 6.84
N SER A 31 5.57 -3.71 7.77
CA SER A 31 5.60 -4.67 8.88
C SER A 31 4.38 -5.58 8.94
N ALA A 32 3.36 -5.31 8.12
CA ALA A 32 2.17 -6.14 8.02
C ALA A 32 2.52 -7.52 7.44
N THR A 33 1.75 -8.54 7.84
CA THR A 33 1.84 -9.86 7.23
C THR A 33 1.29 -9.82 5.81
N ARG A 34 1.69 -10.80 4.98
CA ARG A 34 1.20 -10.94 3.61
C ARG A 34 -0.33 -10.99 3.54
N SER A 35 -0.95 -11.81 4.41
CA SER A 35 -2.41 -11.99 4.42
C SER A 35 -3.14 -10.69 4.70
N VAL A 36 -2.63 -9.87 5.63
CA VAL A 36 -3.22 -8.55 5.94
C VAL A 36 -3.15 -7.64 4.72
N LEU A 37 -2.03 -7.60 4.01
CA LEU A 37 -1.93 -6.79 2.79
C LEU A 37 -2.82 -7.31 1.65
N GLU A 38 -2.96 -8.63 1.51
CA GLU A 38 -3.88 -9.23 0.53
C GLU A 38 -5.34 -8.89 0.86
N GLU A 39 -5.75 -8.95 2.13
CA GLU A 39 -7.08 -8.51 2.58
C GLU A 39 -7.34 -7.03 2.28
N PHE A 40 -6.34 -6.16 2.49
CA PHE A 40 -6.47 -4.74 2.15
C PHE A 40 -6.56 -4.51 0.65
N ARG A 41 -5.76 -5.22 -0.15
CA ARG A 41 -5.82 -5.14 -1.62
C ARG A 41 -7.20 -5.59 -2.12
N ASP A 42 -7.72 -6.69 -1.60
CA ASP A 42 -8.97 -7.29 -2.08
C ASP A 42 -10.20 -6.49 -1.61
N SER A 43 -10.08 -5.71 -0.52
CA SER A 43 -11.12 -4.81 -0.01
C SER A 43 -10.96 -3.35 -0.46
N ALA A 44 -9.98 -3.06 -1.31
CA ALA A 44 -9.64 -1.71 -1.73
C ALA A 44 -10.82 -1.01 -2.45
N PRO A 45 -11.09 0.28 -2.16
CA PRO A 45 -12.24 0.99 -2.72
C PRO A 45 -12.06 1.38 -4.20
N SER A 46 -10.84 1.27 -4.75
CA SER A 46 -10.54 1.54 -6.16
C SER A 46 -9.36 0.70 -6.64
N ASP A 47 -9.29 0.48 -7.96
CA ASP A 47 -8.16 -0.21 -8.60
C ASP A 47 -6.81 0.48 -8.31
N GLU A 48 -6.81 1.82 -8.21
CA GLU A 48 -5.62 2.60 -7.89
C GLU A 48 -5.12 2.31 -6.47
N THR A 49 -6.03 2.25 -5.50
CA THR A 49 -5.69 1.89 -4.11
C THR A 49 -5.25 0.43 -4.02
N ALA A 50 -5.88 -0.50 -4.75
CA ALA A 50 -5.47 -1.90 -4.81
C ALA A 50 -4.06 -2.04 -5.37
N ALA A 51 -3.74 -1.32 -6.46
CA ALA A 51 -2.41 -1.32 -7.06
C ALA A 51 -1.35 -0.78 -6.11
N TYR A 52 -1.67 0.25 -5.31
CA TYR A 52 -0.78 0.78 -4.29
C TYR A 52 -0.46 -0.25 -3.20
N VAL A 53 -1.45 -1.00 -2.72
CA VAL A 53 -1.23 -2.09 -1.76
C VAL A 53 -0.38 -3.21 -2.39
N GLN A 54 -0.67 -3.57 -3.65
CA GLN A 54 0.11 -4.58 -4.37
C GLN A 54 1.59 -4.20 -4.48
N ALA A 55 1.92 -2.93 -4.70
CA ALA A 55 3.31 -2.47 -4.74
C ALA A 55 4.07 -2.76 -3.43
N PHE A 56 3.41 -2.67 -2.27
CA PHE A 56 4.03 -3.06 -0.99
C PHE A 56 4.25 -4.56 -0.88
N ILE A 57 3.30 -5.37 -1.37
CA ILE A 57 3.46 -6.84 -1.42
C ILE A 57 4.66 -7.21 -2.30
N ASP A 58 4.81 -6.55 -3.44
CA ASP A 58 5.91 -6.80 -4.37
C ASP A 58 7.26 -6.45 -3.71
N VAL A 59 7.37 -5.26 -3.11
CA VAL A 59 8.58 -4.81 -2.39
C VAL A 59 8.94 -5.76 -1.24
N ARG A 60 7.97 -6.15 -0.42
CA ARG A 60 8.21 -7.08 0.70
C ARG A 60 8.63 -8.46 0.21
N THR A 61 8.09 -8.92 -0.91
CA THR A 61 8.49 -10.17 -1.55
C THR A 61 9.94 -10.11 -2.05
N GLU A 62 10.34 -9.00 -2.68
CA GLU A 62 11.73 -8.79 -3.12
C GLU A 62 12.70 -8.72 -1.94
N ILE A 63 12.36 -7.97 -0.89
CA ILE A 63 13.17 -7.90 0.34
C ILE A 63 13.35 -9.29 0.94
N ALA A 64 12.28 -10.10 1.01
CA ALA A 64 12.37 -11.46 1.52
C ALA A 64 13.30 -12.34 0.67
N ALA A 65 13.22 -12.22 -0.66
CA ALA A 65 14.08 -12.96 -1.58
C ALA A 65 15.58 -12.59 -1.43
N VAL A 66 15.89 -11.32 -1.19
CA VAL A 66 17.28 -10.83 -1.10
C VAL A 66 17.88 -11.05 0.28
N THR A 67 17.08 -10.90 1.35
CA THR A 67 17.58 -10.94 2.74
C THR A 67 17.43 -12.31 3.40
N GLY A 68 16.56 -13.17 2.87
CA GLY A 68 16.17 -14.42 3.54
C GLY A 68 15.26 -14.20 4.77
N ILE A 69 14.88 -12.97 5.08
CA ILE A 69 13.90 -12.66 6.11
C ILE A 69 12.51 -12.96 5.54
N PRO A 70 11.69 -13.81 6.17
CA PRO A 70 10.35 -14.09 5.66
C PRO A 70 9.49 -12.83 5.56
N PHE A 71 8.57 -12.85 4.59
CA PHE A 71 7.50 -11.86 4.48
C PHE A 71 6.66 -11.86 5.76
#